data_AF-A0A258CCU4-F1
#
_entry.id   AF-A0A258CCU4-F1
#
_cell.length_a   1.000
_cell.length_b   1.000
_cell.length_c   1.000
_cell.angle_alpha   90.00
_cell.angle_beta   90.00
_cell.angle_gamma   90.00
#
_symmetry.space_group_name_H-M   'P 1'
#
loop_
_entity.id
_entity.type
_entity.pdbx_description
1 polymer ?
#
loop_
_entity_poly.entity_id
_entity_poly.type
_entity_poly.pdbx_seq_one_letter_code
_entity_poly.pdbx_strand_id
1 'polypeptide(L)' 'VAEPSRADRAITERLTQALALVDIRVLDHFVVGDAEVVSFAERGWL' A
#
# COMPACT_ATOMS: atom_id res chain seq x y z
N VAL A 1 12.78 0.07 -10.70
CA VAL A 1 11.42 -0.44 -10.96
C VAL A 1 10.54 -0.07 -9.78
N ALA A 2 9.27 0.25 -9.99
CA ALA A 2 8.25 0.51 -8.97
C ALA A 2 7.60 -0.79 -8.48
N GLU A 3 8.28 -1.93 -8.64
CA GLU A 3 7.77 -3.21 -8.17
C GLU A 3 7.84 -3.28 -6.64
N PRO A 4 6.71 -3.43 -5.93
CA PRO A 4 6.71 -3.41 -4.47
C PRO A 4 7.33 -4.67 -3.88
N SER A 5 8.07 -4.51 -2.79
CA SER A 5 8.68 -5.61 -2.05
C SER A 5 7.71 -6.27 -1.06
N ARG A 6 8.15 -7.39 -0.46
CA ARG A 6 7.42 -7.99 0.67
C ARG A 6 7.32 -7.08 1.89
N ALA A 7 8.30 -6.21 2.10
CA ALA A 7 8.29 -5.26 3.22
C ALA A 7 7.20 -4.20 3.02
N ASP A 8 7.01 -3.73 1.79
CA ASP A 8 5.97 -2.75 1.43
C ASP A 8 4.56 -3.31 1.68
N ARG A 9 4.34 -4.59 1.35
CA ARG A 9 3.09 -5.29 1.72
C ARG A 9 2.90 -5.40 3.22
N ALA A 10 3.92 -5.88 3.92
CA ALA A 10 3.83 -6.09 5.37
C ALA A 10 3.59 -4.79 6.16
N ILE A 11 4.17 -3.66 5.72
CA ILE A 11 3.91 -2.37 6.37
C ILE A 11 2.51 -1.85 6.03
N THR A 12 2.05 -2.03 4.78
CA THR A 12 0.69 -1.65 4.37
C THR A 12 -0.37 -2.38 5.18
N GLU A 13 -0.23 -3.70 5.34
CA GLU A 13 -1.13 -4.51 6.18
C GLU A 13 -1.15 -4.02 7.63
N ARG A 14 0.02 -3.74 8.22
CA ARG A 14 0.10 -3.21 9.60
C ARG A 14 -0.54 -1.84 9.74
N LEU A 15 -0.33 -0.94 8.77
CA LEU A 15 -0.94 0.38 8.78
C LEU A 15 -2.47 0.30 8.63
N THR A 16 -2.97 -0.53 7.71
CA THR A 16 -4.40 -0.77 7.55
C THR A 16 -5.03 -1.29 8.84
N GLN A 17 -4.39 -2.26 9.51
CA GLN A 17 -4.87 -2.80 10.79
C GLN A 17 -4.85 -1.74 11.90
N ALA A 18 -3.78 -0.94 12.00
CA ALA A 18 -3.65 0.08 13.04
C ALA A 18 -4.65 1.23 12.86
N LEU A 19 -4.83 1.71 11.62
CA LEU A 19 -5.75 2.81 11.30
C LEU A 19 -7.22 2.41 11.44
N ALA A 20 -7.54 1.12 11.25
CA ALA A 20 -8.87 0.59 11.49
C ALA A 20 -9.33 0.71 12.96
N LEU A 21 -8.41 0.79 13.93
CA LEU A 21 -8.77 0.98 15.34
C LEU A 21 -9.41 2.34 15.65
N VAL A 22 -9.26 3.30 14.74
CA VAL A 22 -9.76 4.68 14.86
C VAL A 22 -10.61 5.07 13.64
N ASP A 23 -11.20 4.08 12.96
CA ASP A 23 -12.08 4.25 11.80
C ASP A 23 -11.45 5.04 10.64
N ILE A 24 -10.12 5.02 10.50
CA ILE A 24 -9.40 5.61 9.37
C ILE A 24 -9.13 4.53 8.33
N ARG A 25 -9.54 4.81 7.10
CA ARG A 25 -9.34 3.90 5.97
C ARG A 25 -8.07 4.26 5.19
N VAL A 26 -7.24 3.26 4.91
CA VAL A 26 -6.18 3.37 3.89
C VAL A 26 -6.86 3.31 2.53
N LEU A 27 -6.72 4.37 1.74
CA LEU A 27 -7.34 4.44 0.41
C LEU A 27 -6.47 3.74 -0.64
N ASP A 28 -5.16 3.95 -0.56
CA ASP A 28 -4.20 3.32 -1.46
C ASP A 28 -2.78 3.34 -0.86
N HIS A 29 -1.90 2.51 -1.41
CA HIS A 29 -0.45 2.60 -1.26
C HIS A 29 0.17 2.68 -2.66
N PHE A 30 0.82 3.81 -2.95
CA PHE A 30 1.51 4.02 -4.21
C PHE A 30 3.02 3.80 -4.04
N VAL A 31 3.59 2.91 -4.86
CA VAL A 31 5.05 2.84 -5.05
C VAL A 31 5.39 3.65 -6.29
N VAL A 32 6.19 4.70 -6.11
CA VAL A 32 6.55 5.66 -7.16
C VAL A 32 8.00 5.42 -7.57
N GLY A 33 8.19 4.99 -8.81
CA GLY A 33 9.49 4.95 -9.49
C GLY A 33 9.67 6.14 -10.43
N ASP A 34 10.73 6.09 -11.25
CA ASP A 34 11.06 7.17 -12.18
C ASP A 34 9.98 7.39 -13.26
N ALA A 35 9.62 6.34 -13.99
CA ALA A 35 8.64 6.39 -15.09
C ALA A 35 7.33 5.63 -14.81
N GLU A 36 7.21 4.99 -13.65
CA GLU A 36 6.08 4.11 -13.31
C GLU A 36 5.60 4.34 -11.89
N VAL A 37 4.29 4.23 -11.71
CA VAL A 37 3.60 4.25 -10.42
C VAL A 37 2.78 2.98 -10.32
N VAL A 38 2.86 2.31 -9.17
CA VAL A 38 2.08 1.11 -8.87
C VAL A 38 1.15 1.41 -7.71
N SER A 39 -0.16 1.25 -7.94
CA SER A 39 -1.19 1.26 -6.90
C SER A 39 -1.38 -0.14 -6.32
N PHE A 40 -1.49 -0.24 -4.99
CA PHE A 40 -1.85 -1.49 -4.32
C PHE A 40 -3.34 -1.80 -4.50
N ALA A 41 -4.20 -0.78 -4.50
CA ALA A 41 -5.63 -0.94 -4.70
C ALA A 41 -5.94 -1.49 -6.10
N GLU A 42 -5.30 -0.96 -7.15
CA GLU A 42 -5.46 -1.45 -8.53
C GLU A 42 -4.95 -2.89 -8.71
N ARG A 43 -3.97 -3.30 -7.90
CA ARG A 43 -3.46 -4.68 -7.87
C ARG A 43 -4.29 -5.63 -6.99
N GLY A 44 -5.31 -5.14 -6.29
CA GLY A 44 -6.13 -5.92 -5.36
C GLY A 44 -5.39 -6.38 -4.10
N TRP A 45 -4.40 -5.60 -3.65
CA TRP A 45 -3.60 -5.89 -2.45
C TRP A 45 -4.06 -5.12 -1.20
N LEU A 46 -5.12 -4.31 -1.32
CA LEU A 46 -5.76 -3.54 -0.25
C LEU A 46 -7.21 -3.98 -0.04
#